data_AF-A0AAV8SFR7-F1
#
_entry.id   AF-A0AAV8SFR7-F1
#
_cell.length_a   1.000
_cell.length_b   1.000
_cell.length_c   1.000
_cell.angle_alpha   90.00
_cell.angle_beta   90.00
_cell.angle_gamma   90.00
#
_symmetry.space_group_name_H-M   'P 1'
#
loop_
_entity.id
_entity.type
_entity.pdbx_description
1 polymer ?
#
loop_
_entity_poly.entity_id
_entity_poly.type
_entity_poly.pdbx_seq_one_letter_code
_entity_poly.pdbx_strand_id
1 'polypeptide(L)'
;MLKMLLSRLPLAVSAFAFAFIFFSVLVDSSTNNRSEVLFFFLFFLSRDLLFVSRESVVKQRRSKDMRFDYDKSCPTSSIFILFPLSFLVESQVKCSRICIAENCNSVGIRYGKYCGVGWSGCPGEKPCDDLDACCKIHDECVEKKGMTNIKCHEKFKTCIKKVQKSGKDGFSQDCPYDTAVPTMIQGMDLAILLSQFGSSKFEL
;
A
#
# COMPACT_ATOMS: atom_id res chain seq x y z
N MET A 1 -28.85 28.69 -39.13
CA MET A 1 -27.49 28.55 -38.56
C MET A 1 -27.51 27.75 -37.25
N LEU A 2 -27.95 26.48 -37.26
CA LEU A 2 -27.88 25.59 -36.08
C LEU A 2 -27.43 24.16 -36.41
N LYS A 3 -27.09 23.87 -37.67
CA LYS A 3 -26.55 22.56 -38.12
C LYS A 3 -25.02 22.50 -38.20
N MET A 4 -24.31 23.56 -37.81
CA MET A 4 -22.83 23.62 -37.86
C MET A 4 -22.14 23.58 -36.48
N LEU A 5 -22.88 23.41 -35.39
CA LEU A 5 -22.34 23.38 -34.02
C LEU A 5 -22.32 21.98 -33.37
N LEU A 6 -22.68 20.92 -34.13
CA LEU A 6 -22.79 19.54 -33.63
C LEU A 6 -21.79 18.56 -34.26
N SER A 7 -20.82 19.04 -35.05
CA SER A 7 -19.78 18.20 -35.67
C SER A 7 -18.38 18.37 -35.07
N ARG A 8 -18.26 19.08 -33.94
CA ARG A 8 -17.00 19.23 -33.17
C ARG A 8 -17.12 18.79 -31.71
N LEU A 9 -17.90 17.76 -31.43
CA LEU A 9 -17.80 17.05 -30.16
C LEU A 9 -16.96 15.78 -30.36
N PRO A 10 -15.93 15.53 -29.53
CA PRO A 10 -15.10 14.34 -29.66
C PRO A 10 -15.93 13.08 -29.39
N LEU A 11 -15.69 12.02 -30.18
CA LEU A 11 -16.32 10.69 -30.04
C LEU A 11 -16.25 10.09 -28.61
N ALA A 12 -15.41 10.64 -27.72
CA ALA A 12 -15.34 10.24 -26.33
C ALA A 12 -16.58 10.63 -25.51
N VAL A 13 -17.29 11.71 -25.85
CA VAL A 13 -18.43 12.19 -25.04
C VAL A 13 -19.66 11.29 -25.19
N SER A 14 -19.82 10.61 -26.34
CA SER A 14 -20.94 9.68 -26.52
C SER A 14 -20.75 8.37 -25.76
N ALA A 15 -19.52 7.86 -25.62
CA ALA A 15 -19.25 6.64 -24.87
C ALA A 15 -19.53 6.81 -23.36
N PHE A 16 -19.23 7.99 -22.80
CA PHE A 16 -19.51 8.31 -21.39
C PHE A 16 -21.01 8.43 -21.10
N ALA A 17 -21.80 9.00 -22.02
CA ALA A 17 -23.25 9.09 -21.86
C ALA A 17 -23.94 7.71 -21.90
N PHE A 18 -23.46 6.79 -22.76
CA PHE A 18 -23.98 5.42 -22.82
C PHE A 18 -23.61 4.58 -21.59
N ALA A 19 -22.39 4.74 -21.04
CA ALA A 19 -21.99 4.07 -19.81
C ALA A 19 -22.80 4.53 -18.59
N PHE A 20 -23.18 5.82 -18.54
CA PHE A 20 -24.00 6.39 -17.46
C PHE A 20 -25.42 5.80 -17.46
N ILE A 21 -26.06 5.68 -18.63
CA ILE A 21 -27.42 5.13 -18.77
C ILE A 21 -27.42 3.62 -18.46
N PHE A 22 -26.40 2.87 -18.90
CA PHE A 22 -26.32 1.43 -18.62
C PHE A 22 -26.12 1.13 -17.12
N PHE A 23 -25.36 1.98 -16.40
CA PHE A 23 -25.19 1.85 -14.96
C PHE A 23 -26.44 2.27 -14.17
N SER A 24 -27.17 3.30 -14.63
CA SER A 24 -28.46 3.67 -14.03
C SER A 24 -29.54 2.60 -14.22
N VAL A 25 -29.51 1.84 -15.32
CA VAL A 25 -30.48 0.74 -15.58
C VAL A 25 -30.13 -0.55 -14.83
N LEU A 26 -28.84 -0.80 -14.52
CA LEU A 26 -28.44 -1.98 -13.72
C LEU A 26 -28.59 -1.77 -12.20
N VAL A 27 -28.59 -0.53 -11.71
CA VAL A 27 -28.87 -0.19 -10.30
C VAL A 27 -30.37 0.02 -10.11
N ASP A 28 -31.17 -0.99 -10.48
CA ASP A 28 -32.59 -1.03 -10.10
C ASP A 28 -33.03 -2.43 -9.65
N SER A 29 -32.18 -3.15 -8.90
CA SER A 29 -32.64 -4.37 -8.23
C SER A 29 -32.01 -4.71 -6.88
N SER A 30 -31.00 -4.00 -6.36
CA SER A 30 -30.51 -4.26 -5.01
C SER A 30 -29.56 -3.16 -4.50
N THR A 31 -30.08 -2.08 -3.92
CA THR A 31 -29.51 -1.32 -2.76
C THR A 31 -30.21 0.03 -2.63
N ASN A 32 -31.09 0.15 -1.64
CA ASN A 32 -31.70 1.42 -1.25
C ASN A 32 -30.73 2.20 -0.34
N ASN A 33 -29.72 2.87 -0.91
CA ASN A 33 -28.92 3.85 -0.17
C ASN A 33 -28.27 4.89 -1.10
N ARG A 34 -28.85 6.10 -1.12
CA ARG A 34 -28.47 7.22 -2.01
C ARG A 34 -27.07 7.80 -1.71
N SER A 35 -26.43 7.37 -0.63
CA SER A 35 -25.14 7.87 -0.13
C SER A 35 -23.91 7.23 -0.80
N GLU A 36 -24.03 5.97 -1.23
CA GLU A 36 -22.94 5.17 -1.82
C GLU A 36 -22.63 5.58 -3.27
N VAL A 37 -23.67 5.94 -4.04
CA VAL A 37 -23.53 6.35 -5.45
C VAL A 37 -22.68 7.61 -5.58
N LEU A 38 -22.81 8.55 -4.64
CA LEU A 38 -22.03 9.78 -4.63
C LEU A 38 -20.54 9.52 -4.32
N PHE A 39 -20.27 8.54 -3.45
CA PHE A 39 -18.91 8.17 -3.06
C PHE A 39 -18.15 7.51 -4.21
N PHE A 40 -18.80 6.62 -4.95
CA PHE A 40 -18.22 6.03 -6.17
C PHE A 40 -18.00 7.08 -7.26
N PHE A 41 -18.92 8.03 -7.44
CA PHE A 41 -18.75 9.12 -8.43
C PHE A 41 -17.55 10.02 -8.13
N LEU A 42 -17.34 10.37 -6.86
CA LEU A 42 -16.19 11.19 -6.44
C LEU A 42 -14.87 10.43 -6.52
N PHE A 43 -14.87 9.11 -6.31
CA PHE A 43 -13.69 8.27 -6.45
C PHE A 43 -13.22 8.15 -7.91
N PHE A 44 -14.15 8.10 -8.87
CA PHE A 44 -13.83 8.05 -10.29
C PHE A 44 -13.35 9.39 -10.85
N LEU A 45 -13.99 10.52 -10.47
CA LEU A 45 -13.55 11.85 -10.90
C LEU A 45 -12.16 12.24 -10.36
N SER A 46 -11.75 11.67 -9.21
CA SER A 46 -10.43 11.93 -8.62
C SER A 46 -9.30 11.12 -9.27
N ARG A 47 -9.62 10.02 -9.97
CA ARG A 47 -8.63 9.15 -10.62
C ARG A 47 -8.18 9.66 -11.98
N ASP A 48 -9.03 10.41 -12.68
CA ASP A 48 -8.71 10.98 -13.99
C ASP A 48 -7.83 12.24 -13.92
N LEU A 49 -7.84 12.98 -12.80
CA LEU A 49 -7.01 14.18 -12.66
C LEU A 49 -5.53 13.89 -12.33
N LEU A 50 -5.20 12.71 -11.80
CA LEU A 50 -3.84 12.33 -11.38
C LEU A 50 -3.02 11.61 -12.47
N PHE A 51 -3.64 11.24 -13.60
CA PHE A 51 -2.95 10.49 -14.66
C PHE A 51 -2.09 11.37 -15.59
N VAL A 52 -2.28 12.69 -15.57
CA VAL A 52 -1.64 13.62 -16.54
C VAL A 52 -0.22 14.08 -16.13
N SER A 53 0.24 13.85 -14.88
CA SER A 53 1.54 14.40 -14.42
C SER A 53 2.71 13.40 -14.30
N ARG A 54 2.56 12.13 -14.72
CA ARG A 54 3.57 11.08 -14.44
C ARG A 54 4.48 10.67 -15.60
N GLU A 55 4.53 11.39 -16.71
CA GLU A 55 5.32 10.98 -17.88
C GLU A 55 6.77 11.50 -17.93
N SER A 56 7.22 12.32 -16.99
CA SER A 56 8.59 12.86 -17.05
C SER A 56 9.28 12.78 -15.69
N VAL A 57 10.31 11.93 -15.63
CA VAL A 57 11.50 11.95 -14.73
C VAL A 57 11.80 10.58 -14.05
N VAL A 58 12.86 9.94 -14.61
CA VAL A 58 13.69 8.81 -14.10
C VAL A 58 13.31 7.36 -14.44
N LYS A 59 13.53 7.01 -15.70
CA LYS A 59 14.53 6.03 -16.18
C LYS A 59 14.88 4.85 -15.23
N GLN A 60 14.08 3.81 -15.38
CA GLN A 60 14.39 2.39 -15.26
C GLN A 60 15.90 2.03 -15.33
N ARG A 61 16.52 1.60 -14.23
CA ARG A 61 17.59 0.58 -14.29
C ARG A 61 16.94 -0.79 -14.17
N ARG A 62 16.82 -1.40 -15.34
CA ARG A 62 16.38 -2.78 -15.57
C ARG A 62 17.56 -3.71 -15.24
N SER A 63 17.63 -4.23 -14.01
CA SER A 63 18.50 -5.39 -13.77
C SER A 63 17.74 -6.63 -14.24
N LYS A 64 18.12 -7.11 -15.43
CA LYS A 64 17.78 -8.44 -15.93
C LYS A 64 18.68 -9.42 -15.19
N ASP A 65 18.12 -10.13 -14.22
CA ASP A 65 18.47 -11.52 -13.94
C ASP A 65 17.38 -12.11 -13.03
N MET A 66 16.29 -12.47 -13.70
CA MET A 66 15.26 -13.31 -13.14
C MET A 66 15.73 -14.75 -13.27
N ARG A 67 16.50 -15.22 -12.30
CA ARG A 67 16.69 -16.65 -12.06
C ARG A 67 15.95 -16.96 -10.77
N PHE A 68 14.66 -17.26 -10.91
CA PHE A 68 13.88 -17.84 -9.84
C PHE A 68 14.18 -19.34 -9.88
N ASP A 69 14.94 -19.81 -8.91
CA ASP A 69 15.12 -21.23 -8.67
C ASP A 69 13.75 -21.85 -8.43
N TYR A 70 13.34 -22.63 -9.43
CA TYR A 70 12.20 -23.52 -9.37
C TYR A 70 12.65 -24.73 -8.55
N ASP A 71 12.53 -24.64 -7.22
CA ASP A 71 12.84 -25.80 -6.40
C ASP A 71 11.78 -26.88 -6.62
N LYS A 72 12.30 -28.08 -6.87
CA LYS A 72 11.63 -29.25 -7.42
C LYS A 72 11.06 -30.12 -6.29
N SER A 73 9.81 -30.55 -6.50
CA SER A 73 9.28 -31.90 -6.23
C SER A 73 9.24 -32.40 -4.76
N CYS A 74 8.07 -32.58 -4.12
CA CYS A 74 7.08 -33.67 -4.30
C CYS A 74 7.58 -35.08 -3.91
N PRO A 75 7.00 -35.76 -2.91
CA PRO A 75 6.91 -37.21 -2.92
C PRO A 75 5.62 -37.62 -3.64
N THR A 76 5.81 -38.28 -4.77
CA THR A 76 4.82 -39.04 -5.50
C THR A 76 4.34 -40.22 -4.67
N SER A 77 3.05 -40.32 -4.36
CA SER A 77 2.39 -41.62 -4.32
C SER A 77 0.93 -41.46 -4.71
N SER A 78 0.58 -42.18 -5.77
CA SER A 78 -0.62 -42.06 -6.57
C SER A 78 -1.89 -42.34 -5.76
N ILE A 79 -2.67 -41.30 -5.47
CA ILE A 79 -4.10 -41.45 -5.16
C ILE A 79 -4.85 -40.40 -5.95
N PHE A 80 -5.62 -40.84 -6.94
CA PHE A 80 -6.63 -40.04 -7.63
C PHE A 80 -7.76 -39.74 -6.64
N ILE A 81 -7.60 -38.70 -5.82
CA ILE A 81 -8.72 -38.15 -5.06
C ILE A 81 -9.28 -36.96 -5.85
N LEU A 82 -10.47 -37.16 -6.41
CA LEU A 82 -11.40 -36.09 -6.78
C LEU A 82 -11.80 -35.32 -5.51
N PHE A 83 -10.94 -34.42 -5.05
CA PHE A 83 -11.26 -33.46 -4.00
C PHE A 83 -11.46 -32.09 -4.65
N PRO A 84 -12.53 -31.35 -4.32
CA PRO A 84 -12.73 -30.02 -4.87
C PRO A 84 -11.53 -29.17 -4.51
N LEU A 85 -10.96 -28.54 -5.52
CA LEU A 85 -9.80 -27.64 -5.45
C LEU A 85 -10.18 -26.38 -4.66
N SER A 86 -10.34 -26.51 -3.36
CA SER A 86 -10.21 -25.39 -2.42
C SER A 86 -8.71 -25.14 -2.27
N PHE A 87 -8.07 -24.71 -3.36
CA PHE A 87 -6.70 -24.22 -3.32
C PHE A 87 -6.68 -23.10 -2.29
N LEU A 88 -5.91 -23.31 -1.22
CA LEU A 88 -5.63 -22.32 -0.20
C LEU A 88 -5.25 -21.03 -0.93
N VAL A 89 -6.12 -20.02 -0.84
CA VAL A 89 -5.74 -18.66 -1.20
C VAL A 89 -4.76 -18.23 -0.12
N GLU A 90 -3.50 -18.62 -0.27
CA GLU A 90 -2.40 -17.92 0.36
C GLU A 90 -2.51 -16.50 -0.22
N SER A 91 -3.10 -15.59 0.55
CA SER A 91 -2.93 -14.16 0.31
C SER A 91 -1.42 -13.99 0.13
N GLN A 92 -0.96 -13.76 -1.10
CA GLN A 92 0.46 -13.56 -1.41
C GLN A 92 0.82 -12.19 -0.84
N VAL A 93 0.93 -12.11 0.49
CA VAL A 93 1.43 -10.94 1.20
C VAL A 93 2.85 -10.80 0.72
N LYS A 94 3.07 -9.83 -0.18
CA LYS A 94 4.36 -9.60 -0.79
C LYS A 94 5.30 -9.07 0.29
N CYS A 95 6.04 -9.98 0.90
CA CYS A 95 7.02 -9.70 1.94
C CYS A 95 8.41 -9.44 1.34
N SER A 96 9.24 -8.68 2.05
CA SER A 96 10.62 -8.37 1.62
C SER A 96 11.64 -9.36 2.18
N ARG A 97 12.60 -9.76 1.34
CA ARG A 97 13.83 -10.46 1.76
C ARG A 97 15.10 -9.63 1.57
N ILE A 98 14.97 -8.44 1.01
CA ILE A 98 16.09 -7.57 0.64
C ILE A 98 16.00 -6.22 1.36
N CYS A 99 17.15 -5.65 1.70
CA CYS A 99 17.23 -4.32 2.28
C CYS A 99 17.05 -3.27 1.17
N ILE A 100 15.98 -2.47 1.25
CA ILE A 100 15.70 -1.41 0.27
C ILE A 100 15.69 -0.04 0.94
N ALA A 101 15.99 0.99 0.15
CA ALA A 101 16.04 2.37 0.60
C ALA A 101 15.41 3.26 -0.49
N GLU A 102 14.11 3.49 -0.39
CA GLU A 102 13.32 4.24 -1.38
C GLU A 102 12.45 5.31 -0.69
N ASN A 103 12.26 6.45 -1.36
CA ASN A 103 11.36 7.53 -0.92
C ASN A 103 11.60 8.03 0.52
N CYS A 104 12.85 8.16 0.93
CA CYS A 104 13.21 8.35 2.35
C CYS A 104 12.79 9.68 2.97
N ASN A 105 12.38 10.65 2.15
CA ASN A 105 11.85 11.94 2.54
C ASN A 105 10.33 12.08 2.36
N SER A 106 9.61 10.96 2.20
CA SER A 106 8.16 10.94 1.94
C SER A 106 7.44 9.90 2.80
N VAL A 107 6.13 10.07 3.01
CA VAL A 107 5.27 9.13 3.74
C VAL A 107 5.27 7.73 3.09
N GLY A 108 5.60 7.64 1.80
CA GLY A 108 5.80 6.38 1.07
C GLY A 108 7.19 5.74 1.25
N ILE A 109 7.90 6.04 2.33
CA ILE A 109 9.22 5.50 2.66
C ILE A 109 9.20 3.97 2.66
N ARG A 110 10.21 3.38 2.03
CA ARG A 110 10.56 1.97 2.20
C ARG A 110 12.00 1.87 2.64
N TYR A 111 12.20 1.40 3.87
CA TYR A 111 13.50 1.32 4.49
C TYR A 111 13.72 -0.07 5.07
N GLY A 112 14.85 -0.68 4.75
CA GLY A 112 15.19 -2.03 5.16
C GLY A 112 14.18 -3.05 4.62
N LYS A 113 13.80 -4.02 5.44
CA LYS A 113 12.81 -5.04 5.10
C LYS A 113 11.43 -4.74 5.70
N TYR A 114 11.37 -3.96 6.78
CA TYR A 114 10.18 -3.83 7.62
C TYR A 114 9.60 -2.42 7.69
N CYS A 115 10.35 -1.37 7.34
CA CYS A 115 9.82 -0.02 7.46
C CYS A 115 9.05 0.41 6.21
N GLY A 116 7.73 0.54 6.32
CA GLY A 116 6.88 1.20 5.32
C GLY A 116 5.41 0.82 5.47
N VAL A 117 4.51 1.69 5.00
CA VAL A 117 3.06 1.39 5.06
C VAL A 117 2.74 0.22 4.12
N GLY A 118 2.21 -0.87 4.69
CA GLY A 118 1.91 -2.09 3.93
C GLY A 118 3.16 -2.80 3.38
N TRP A 119 4.32 -2.55 3.98
CA TRP A 119 5.60 -3.14 3.60
C TRP A 119 6.21 -3.83 4.82
N SER A 120 6.46 -5.13 4.72
CA SER A 120 7.05 -5.90 5.82
C SER A 120 7.97 -7.00 5.32
N GLY A 121 8.85 -7.50 6.19
CA GLY A 121 9.82 -8.54 5.87
C GLY A 121 9.21 -9.94 5.95
N CYS A 122 9.78 -10.90 5.22
CA CYS A 122 9.30 -12.27 5.25
C CYS A 122 9.56 -12.95 6.61
N PRO A 123 8.78 -13.98 6.97
CA PRO A 123 9.03 -14.75 8.19
C PRO A 123 10.47 -15.28 8.25
N GLY A 124 11.12 -15.12 9.41
CA GLY A 124 12.50 -15.56 9.63
C GLY A 124 13.58 -14.56 9.16
N GLU A 125 13.22 -13.52 8.42
CA GLU A 125 14.19 -12.51 8.00
C GLU A 125 14.72 -11.69 9.21
N LYS A 126 16.01 -11.38 9.15
CA LYS A 126 16.66 -10.46 10.10
C LYS A 126 16.54 -9.03 9.58
N PRO A 127 16.33 -8.04 10.47
CA PRO A 127 16.35 -6.64 10.11
C PRO A 127 17.73 -6.23 9.56
N CYS A 128 17.74 -5.23 8.70
CA CYS A 128 18.95 -4.71 8.05
C CYS A 128 19.84 -3.93 9.02
N ASP A 129 19.23 -3.25 10.00
CA ASP A 129 19.91 -2.51 11.06
C ASP A 129 18.99 -2.26 12.28
N ASP A 130 19.43 -1.42 13.22
CA ASP A 130 18.68 -1.10 14.44
C ASP A 130 17.38 -0.35 14.17
N LEU A 131 17.32 0.47 13.11
CA LEU A 131 16.12 1.19 12.70
C LEU A 131 15.07 0.23 12.12
N ASP A 132 15.50 -0.65 11.22
CA ASP A 132 14.66 -1.70 10.64
C ASP A 132 14.19 -2.70 11.71
N ALA A 133 14.98 -2.93 12.76
CA ALA A 133 14.58 -3.73 13.91
C ALA A 133 13.40 -3.10 14.68
N CYS A 134 13.39 -1.77 14.83
CA CYS A 134 12.25 -1.06 15.41
C CYS A 134 10.98 -1.25 14.56
N CYS A 135 11.10 -1.24 13.24
CA CYS A 135 9.98 -1.45 12.32
C CYS A 135 9.45 -2.88 12.41
N LYS A 136 10.33 -3.89 12.46
CA LYS A 136 9.92 -5.27 12.70
C LYS A 136 9.08 -5.43 13.98
N ILE A 137 9.52 -4.81 15.07
CA ILE A 137 8.78 -4.83 16.35
C ILE A 137 7.42 -4.12 16.22
N HIS A 138 7.36 -3.04 15.44
CA HIS A 138 6.13 -2.31 15.18
C HIS A 138 5.13 -3.15 14.37
N ASP A 139 5.58 -3.75 13.26
CA ASP A 139 4.80 -4.66 12.42
C ASP A 139 4.23 -5.81 13.25
N GLU A 140 5.07 -6.49 14.04
CA GLU A 140 4.62 -7.57 14.91
C GLU A 140 3.62 -7.09 15.99
N CYS A 141 3.70 -5.83 16.41
CA CYS A 141 2.76 -5.24 17.37
C CYS A 141 1.40 -4.96 16.73
N VAL A 142 1.37 -4.35 15.53
CA VAL A 142 0.13 -4.01 14.83
C VAL A 142 -0.57 -5.24 14.25
N GLU A 143 0.19 -6.26 13.86
CA GLU A 143 -0.37 -7.56 13.46
C GLU A 143 -1.15 -8.20 14.62
N LYS A 144 -0.61 -8.11 15.84
CA LYS A 144 -1.25 -8.71 17.04
C LYS A 144 -2.34 -7.85 17.66
N LYS A 145 -2.24 -6.52 17.57
CA LYS A 145 -3.08 -5.58 18.32
C LYS A 145 -3.95 -4.66 17.46
N GLY A 146 -3.82 -4.74 16.14
CA GLY A 146 -4.50 -3.89 15.17
C GLY A 146 -3.67 -2.69 14.73
N MET A 147 -3.88 -2.28 13.47
CA MET A 147 -3.20 -1.17 12.81
C MET A 147 -3.46 0.20 13.43
N THR A 148 -4.54 0.37 14.21
CA THR A 148 -4.91 1.62 14.88
C THR A 148 -4.43 1.68 16.34
N ASN A 149 -3.58 0.74 16.76
CA ASN A 149 -3.14 0.66 18.15
C ASN A 149 -2.13 1.76 18.48
N ILE A 150 -2.59 2.83 19.12
CA ILE A 150 -1.76 3.99 19.54
C ILE A 150 -0.53 3.56 20.34
N LYS A 151 -0.63 2.52 21.19
CA LYS A 151 0.51 2.05 21.99
C LYS A 151 1.61 1.44 21.11
N CYS A 152 1.28 0.83 19.97
CA CYS A 152 2.29 0.34 19.03
C CYS A 152 3.03 1.52 18.37
N HIS A 153 2.31 2.54 17.91
CA HIS A 153 2.90 3.72 17.28
C HIS A 153 3.80 4.53 18.24
N GLU A 154 3.38 4.73 19.49
CA GLU A 154 4.19 5.44 20.50
C GLU A 154 5.45 4.66 20.91
N LYS A 155 5.35 3.32 21.01
CA LYS A 155 6.54 2.47 21.23
C LYS A 155 7.51 2.56 20.07
N PHE A 156 7.01 2.55 18.84
CA PHE A 156 7.85 2.67 17.65
C PHE A 156 8.56 4.04 17.60
N LYS A 157 7.84 5.15 17.82
CA LYS A 157 8.42 6.50 17.95
C LYS A 157 9.54 6.54 19.00
N THR A 158 9.33 5.90 20.15
CA THR A 158 10.34 5.83 21.21
C THR A 158 11.57 5.02 20.78
N CYS A 159 11.38 3.91 20.06
CA CYS A 159 12.45 3.05 19.57
C CYS A 159 13.34 3.81 18.58
N ILE A 160 12.76 4.40 17.53
CA ILE A 160 13.52 5.08 16.48
C ILE A 160 14.23 6.34 16.98
N LYS A 161 13.66 7.04 17.97
CA LYS A 161 14.35 8.17 18.64
C LYS A 161 15.60 7.73 19.41
N LYS A 162 15.61 6.53 19.99
CA LYS A 162 16.80 5.98 20.65
C LYS A 162 17.86 5.59 19.62
N VAL A 163 17.44 4.99 18.51
CA VAL A 163 18.33 4.62 17.40
C VAL A 163 18.97 5.87 16.78
N GLN A 164 18.20 6.92 16.54
CA GLN A 164 18.74 8.19 16.03
C GLN A 164 19.82 8.79 16.94
N LYS A 165 19.61 8.74 18.27
CA LYS A 165 20.59 9.20 19.25
C LYS A 165 21.89 8.39 19.29
N SER A 166 21.93 7.21 18.69
CA SER A 166 23.16 6.41 18.62
C SER A 166 24.20 7.00 17.66
N GLY A 167 23.81 7.95 16.79
CA GLY A 167 24.72 8.62 15.86
C GLY A 167 25.25 7.72 14.74
N LYS A 168 24.62 6.56 14.50
CA LYS A 168 24.92 5.70 13.35
C LYS A 168 24.22 6.23 12.11
N ASP A 169 24.82 6.01 10.93
CA ASP A 169 24.22 6.39 9.65
C ASP A 169 23.13 5.42 9.16
N GLY A 170 23.12 4.19 9.70
CA GLY A 170 22.26 3.09 9.25
C GLY A 170 22.90 2.25 8.14
N PHE A 171 22.12 1.33 7.55
CA PHE A 171 22.67 0.42 6.53
C PHE A 171 22.86 1.06 5.13
N SER A 172 22.22 2.21 4.86
CA SER A 172 22.23 2.88 3.56
C SER A 172 22.64 4.35 3.67
N GLN A 173 23.55 4.77 2.80
CA GLN A 173 23.99 6.17 2.69
C GLN A 173 22.96 7.05 1.98
N ASP A 174 22.11 6.47 1.12
CA ASP A 174 21.06 7.21 0.40
C ASP A 174 19.92 7.65 1.33
N CYS A 175 19.78 6.96 2.47
CA CYS A 175 18.71 7.16 3.44
C CYS A 175 19.27 7.16 4.87
N PRO A 176 20.00 8.22 5.24
CA PRO A 176 20.56 8.32 6.58
C PRO A 176 19.44 8.45 7.62
N TYR A 177 19.74 8.07 8.86
CA TYR A 177 18.80 8.19 9.99
C TYR A 177 18.24 9.60 10.15
N ASP A 178 19.03 10.64 9.88
CA ASP A 178 18.57 12.03 9.97
C ASP A 178 17.49 12.43 8.98
N THR A 179 17.32 11.66 7.89
CA THR A 179 16.20 11.84 6.96
C THR A 179 15.08 10.85 7.24
N ALA A 180 15.43 9.56 7.40
CA ALA A 180 14.45 8.50 7.55
C ALA A 180 13.65 8.59 8.86
N VAL A 181 14.31 8.87 9.99
CA VAL A 181 13.66 8.89 11.31
C VAL A 181 12.63 10.02 11.42
N PRO A 182 12.92 11.28 11.05
CA PRO A 182 11.91 12.34 11.06
C PRO A 182 10.70 12.02 10.17
N THR A 183 10.91 11.49 8.98
CA THR A 183 9.82 11.08 8.08
C THR A 183 8.95 9.97 8.69
N MET A 184 9.57 8.96 9.33
CA MET A 184 8.84 7.91 10.04
C MET A 184 8.06 8.45 11.24
N ILE A 185 8.62 9.39 12.01
CA ILE A 185 7.92 10.04 13.13
C ILE A 185 6.69 10.79 12.63
N GLN A 186 6.81 11.57 11.54
CA GLN A 186 5.68 12.28 10.94
C GLN A 186 4.57 11.31 10.51
N GLY A 187 4.93 10.19 9.87
CA GLY A 187 3.97 9.15 9.50
C GLY A 187 3.24 8.56 10.71
N MET A 188 3.95 8.36 11.83
CA MET A 188 3.33 7.86 13.06
C MET A 188 2.43 8.88 13.74
N ASP A 189 2.78 10.15 13.74
CA ASP A 189 1.94 11.21 14.30
C ASP A 189 0.61 11.31 13.54
N LEU A 190 0.65 11.18 12.20
CA LEU A 190 -0.55 11.09 11.38
C LEU A 190 -1.36 9.81 11.69
N ALA A 191 -0.71 8.66 11.84
CA ALA A 191 -1.38 7.40 12.16
C ALA A 191 -2.09 7.44 13.53
N ILE A 192 -1.47 8.05 14.53
CA ILE A 192 -2.06 8.23 15.87
C ILE A 192 -3.26 9.16 15.79
N LEU A 193 -3.13 10.29 15.09
CA LEU A 193 -4.24 11.23 14.88
C LEU A 193 -5.43 10.52 14.23
N LEU A 194 -5.20 9.77 13.15
CA LEU A 194 -6.24 9.00 12.47
C LEU A 194 -6.85 7.92 13.36
N SER A 195 -6.04 7.26 14.20
CA SER A 195 -6.52 6.25 15.15
C SER A 195 -7.50 6.85 16.17
N GLN A 196 -7.23 8.07 16.65
CA GLN A 196 -8.12 8.78 17.58
C GLN A 196 -9.45 9.16 16.93
N PHE A 197 -9.42 9.70 15.70
CA PHE A 197 -10.64 10.06 14.96
C PHE A 197 -11.48 8.83 14.56
N GLY A 198 -10.83 7.70 14.27
CA GLY A 198 -11.52 6.44 13.95
C GLY A 198 -12.25 5.85 15.16
N SER A 199 -11.67 5.93 16.35
CA SER A 199 -12.31 5.48 17.58
C SER A 199 -13.50 6.35 18.00
N SER A 200 -13.46 7.67 17.75
CA SER A 200 -14.57 8.58 18.09
C SER A 200 -15.83 8.39 17.24
N LYS A 201 -15.78 7.63 16.14
CA LYS A 201 -16.94 7.42 15.24
C LYS A 201 -17.84 6.24 15.64
N PHE A 202 -17.50 5.51 16.69
CA PHE A 202 -18.28 4.38 17.22
C PHE A 202 -19.03 4.70 18.52
N GLU A 203 -19.01 5.95 19.00
CA GLU A 203 -19.81 6.41 20.16
C GLU A 203 -20.70 7.62 19.80
N LEU A 204 -21.49 7.51 18.73
CA LEU A 204 -22.60 8.44 18.47
C LEU A 204 -23.83 7.72 17.93
#